data_AF-A0A255UBH5-F1
#
_entry.id   AF-A0A255UBH5-F1
#
_cell.length_a   1.000
_cell.length_b   1.000
_cell.length_c   1.000
_cell.angle_alpha   90.00
_cell.angle_beta   90.00
_cell.angle_gamma   90.00
#
_symmetry.space_group_name_H-M   'P 1'
#
loop_
_entity.id
_entity.type
_entity.pdbx_description
1 polymer ?
#
loop_
_entity_poly.entity_id
_entity_poly.type
_entity_poly.pdbx_seq_one_letter_code
_entity_poly.pdbx_strand_id
1 'polypeptide(L)'
;MKVLTNKQYSIMGLFSFLNRKNESENAAISMLPVLNPADQSEEEINSVMTTPEPESPENKPLTVSYATGWPIDIIYGYLHKNYEEKGFNDSMVKSDLAFRDMNMNIIKNKILMVFREINLNYDVMKRDIETRMDTCNAAGLISTVTELENQMAIITTHKQELEQLEREFKADDQASVPLQSYNCGFLRGVATIAMTSPQRKAMPQTNNAQPLSQQRATA
;
A
#
# COMPACT_ATOMS: atom_id res chain seq x y z
N MET A 1 -18.16 10.56 60.92
CA MET A 1 -17.14 11.59 60.65
C MET A 1 -15.80 10.91 60.46
N LYS A 2 -15.41 10.63 59.20
CA LYS A 2 -14.06 10.32 58.72
C LYS A 2 -14.07 10.67 57.23
N VAL A 3 -13.07 11.43 56.83
CA VAL A 3 -13.01 12.26 55.63
C VAL A 3 -11.83 11.77 54.77
N LEU A 4 -12.02 11.79 53.45
CA LEU A 4 -11.03 11.73 52.33
C LEU A 4 -10.23 10.42 52.19
N THR A 5 -9.99 9.87 50.99
CA THR A 5 -9.46 10.55 49.80
C THR A 5 -9.95 9.92 48.48
N ASN A 6 -10.32 10.77 47.54
CA ASN A 6 -10.64 10.46 46.15
C ASN A 6 -9.36 10.54 45.31
N LYS A 7 -9.01 9.49 44.55
CA LYS A 7 -7.78 9.44 43.74
C LYS A 7 -8.06 9.96 42.34
N GLN A 8 -7.65 11.20 42.10
CA GLN A 8 -7.54 11.84 40.79
C GLN A 8 -6.47 11.10 39.96
N TYR A 9 -6.82 10.67 38.75
CA TYR A 9 -5.83 10.27 37.73
C TYR A 9 -5.77 11.36 36.67
N SER A 10 -4.71 12.15 36.76
CA SER A 10 -4.24 13.05 35.71
C SER A 10 -3.44 12.22 34.71
N ILE A 11 -3.87 12.18 33.45
CA ILE A 11 -3.03 11.78 32.32
C ILE A 11 -2.95 13.00 31.41
N MET A 12 -1.83 13.71 31.54
CA MET A 12 -1.39 14.78 30.66
C MET A 12 -1.09 14.24 29.26
N GLY A 13 -1.30 15.09 28.27
CA GLY A 13 -1.14 14.78 26.85
C GLY A 13 0.29 14.70 26.33
N LEU A 14 0.40 13.97 25.23
CA LEU A 14 1.35 14.08 24.13
C LEU A 14 0.48 13.74 22.90
N PHE A 15 0.30 14.55 21.85
CA PHE A 15 1.30 15.09 20.94
C PHE A 15 0.80 16.41 20.32
N SER A 16 1.56 17.48 20.51
CA SER A 16 1.42 18.73 19.76
C SER A 16 2.45 18.75 18.64
N PHE A 17 2.03 18.42 17.41
CA PHE A 17 2.81 18.67 16.20
C PHE A 17 1.85 19.04 15.05
N LEU A 18 1.20 20.21 15.17
CA LEU A 18 0.67 20.91 14.00
C LEU A 18 1.68 21.96 13.57
N ASN A 19 2.38 21.63 12.48
CA ASN A 19 3.18 22.56 11.72
C ASN A 19 2.22 23.53 11.01
N ARG A 20 2.10 24.76 11.52
CA ARG A 20 1.44 25.86 10.82
C ARG A 20 2.44 26.99 10.66
N LYS A 21 2.91 27.21 9.44
CA LYS A 21 2.92 28.55 8.83
C LYS A 21 3.22 28.45 7.33
N ASN A 22 2.38 29.10 6.54
CA ASN A 22 2.81 30.11 5.59
C ASN A 22 1.64 31.06 5.40
N GLU A 23 1.66 32.19 6.12
CA GLU A 23 1.09 33.42 5.58
C GLU A 23 1.83 34.62 6.16
N SER A 24 1.97 35.58 5.26
CA SER A 24 2.76 36.79 5.26
C SER A 24 2.28 37.83 6.28
N GLU A 25 3.27 38.44 6.93
CA GLU A 25 3.36 39.80 7.49
C GLU A 25 2.11 40.68 7.61
N ASN A 26 1.93 41.23 8.82
CA ASN A 26 1.90 42.69 9.02
C ASN A 26 2.35 43.07 10.45
N ALA A 27 3.45 43.83 10.48
CA ALA A 27 3.95 44.82 11.44
C ALA A 27 3.58 44.79 12.94
N ALA A 28 4.60 44.69 13.80
CA ALA A 28 4.99 45.76 14.75
C ALA A 28 6.30 45.38 15.49
N ILE A 29 7.09 46.40 15.80
CA ILE A 29 8.54 46.43 16.04
C ILE A 29 8.88 46.35 17.54
N SER A 30 10.17 46.09 17.85
CA SER A 30 10.96 46.59 19.01
C SER A 30 11.32 45.51 20.03
N MET A 31 12.56 45.27 20.49
CA MET A 31 13.82 46.01 20.48
C MET A 31 14.98 45.00 20.75
N LEU A 32 16.17 45.22 20.19
CA LEU A 32 17.42 44.46 20.45
C LEU A 32 17.95 44.70 21.89
N PRO A 33 18.88 43.85 22.39
CA PRO A 33 20.28 44.29 22.27
C PRO A 33 21.24 43.25 21.69
N VAL A 34 22.24 43.82 21.03
CA VAL A 34 23.38 43.26 20.32
C VAL A 34 24.46 42.76 21.29
N LEU A 35 25.10 41.62 21.00
CA LEU A 35 26.53 41.40 21.23
C LEU A 35 27.12 40.60 20.05
N ASN A 36 28.22 41.12 19.49
CA ASN A 36 28.91 40.67 18.28
C ASN A 36 30.18 39.81 18.62
N PRO A 37 30.85 39.21 17.62
CA PRO A 37 31.67 38.00 17.72
C PRO A 37 33.18 38.22 17.79
N ALA A 38 33.92 37.20 18.28
CA ALA A 38 35.33 36.84 18.07
C ALA A 38 35.58 35.63 19.02
N ASP A 39 36.31 34.55 18.73
CA ASP A 39 37.40 34.28 17.80
C ASP A 39 37.71 32.75 17.82
N GLN A 40 38.27 32.22 16.72
CA GLN A 40 39.21 31.06 16.62
C GLN A 40 38.68 29.63 16.92
N SER A 41 39.01 28.55 16.21
CA SER A 41 39.88 28.25 15.06
C SER A 41 39.68 26.77 14.67
N GLU A 42 39.72 26.49 13.36
CA GLU A 42 40.32 25.33 12.66
C GLU A 42 40.16 23.90 13.21
N GLU A 43 39.54 23.01 12.43
CA GLU A 43 40.23 21.82 11.90
C GLU A 43 39.51 21.23 10.67
N GLU A 44 40.29 21.05 9.61
CA GLU A 44 39.94 20.37 8.36
C GLU A 44 39.76 18.86 8.57
N ILE A 45 38.76 18.27 7.92
CA ILE A 45 38.93 16.93 7.32
C ILE A 45 38.23 16.90 5.97
N ASN A 46 39.05 16.68 4.95
CA ASN A 46 38.72 16.66 3.54
C ASN A 46 38.43 15.22 3.08
N SER A 47 37.55 15.09 2.08
CA SER A 47 37.25 13.90 1.24
C SER A 47 36.59 12.68 1.90
N VAL A 48 35.37 12.34 1.47
CA VAL A 48 35.13 11.56 0.23
C VAL A 48 33.65 11.69 -0.14
N MET A 49 33.42 12.16 -1.36
CA MET A 49 32.11 12.23 -2.01
C MET A 49 31.60 10.82 -2.28
N THR A 50 30.68 10.32 -1.45
CA THR A 50 29.91 9.11 -1.75
C THR A 50 28.58 9.54 -2.35
N THR A 51 28.46 9.29 -3.65
CA THR A 51 27.23 9.39 -4.44
C THR A 51 26.07 8.71 -3.70
N PRO A 52 24.91 9.37 -3.48
CA PRO A 52 23.76 8.65 -2.97
C PRO A 52 23.21 7.76 -4.10
N GLU A 53 23.42 6.46 -3.92
CA GLU A 53 22.73 5.40 -4.64
C GLU A 53 21.22 5.59 -4.47
N PRO A 54 20.41 5.48 -5.54
CA PRO A 54 18.98 5.75 -5.45
C PRO A 54 18.30 4.73 -4.55
N GLU A 55 17.74 5.22 -3.46
CA GLU A 55 16.92 4.47 -2.53
C GLU A 55 15.77 3.77 -3.26
N SER A 56 15.66 2.45 -3.06
CA SER A 56 14.56 1.60 -3.52
C SER A 56 13.19 2.23 -3.19
N PRO A 57 12.23 2.29 -4.13
CA PRO A 57 10.97 3.00 -3.94
C PRO A 57 9.93 2.23 -3.10
N GLU A 58 10.33 1.22 -2.32
CA GLU A 58 9.38 0.23 -1.80
C GLU A 58 8.58 0.67 -0.56
N ASN A 59 8.91 1.81 0.07
CA ASN A 59 8.27 2.25 1.33
C ASN A 59 7.76 3.70 1.34
N LYS A 60 7.35 4.25 0.19
CA LYS A 60 6.52 5.47 0.22
C LYS A 60 5.04 5.05 0.27
N PRO A 61 4.25 5.56 1.22
CA PRO A 61 2.80 5.35 1.18
C PRO A 61 2.31 5.86 -0.18
N LEU A 62 1.55 5.03 -0.92
CA LEU A 62 1.01 5.46 -2.21
C LEU A 62 0.15 6.70 -1.97
N THR A 63 0.58 7.85 -2.51
CA THR A 63 -0.27 9.04 -2.61
C THR A 63 -1.26 8.80 -3.75
N VAL A 64 -2.33 8.09 -3.43
CA VAL A 64 -3.44 7.78 -4.34
C VAL A 64 -4.27 9.06 -4.49
N SER A 65 -4.01 9.83 -5.55
CA SER A 65 -4.87 10.95 -5.96
C SER A 65 -6.15 10.39 -6.58
N TYR A 66 -7.16 10.08 -5.78
CA TYR A 66 -8.49 9.75 -6.30
C TYR A 66 -9.57 10.69 -5.73
N ALA A 67 -10.69 10.69 -6.45
CA ALA A 67 -11.51 11.84 -6.79
C ALA A 67 -12.20 12.56 -5.61
N THR A 68 -12.36 11.88 -4.47
CA THR A 68 -13.24 12.35 -3.39
C THR A 68 -12.48 12.74 -2.12
N GLY A 69 -11.23 12.28 -1.96
CA GLY A 69 -10.40 12.56 -0.79
C GLY A 69 -10.79 11.74 0.45
N TRP A 70 -11.66 10.74 0.30
CA TRP A 70 -12.10 9.88 1.40
C TRP A 70 -11.19 8.66 1.57
N PRO A 71 -11.14 8.06 2.78
CA PRO A 71 -10.32 6.87 3.03
C PRO A 71 -10.59 5.69 2.07
N ILE A 72 -11.83 5.55 1.57
CA ILE A 72 -12.21 4.52 0.59
C ILE A 72 -11.46 4.63 -0.74
N ASP A 73 -11.03 5.83 -1.15
CA ASP A 73 -10.28 6.02 -2.40
C ASP A 73 -8.95 5.26 -2.37
N ILE A 74 -8.37 5.09 -1.17
CA ILE A 74 -7.13 4.35 -0.96
C ILE A 74 -7.31 2.90 -1.39
N ILE A 75 -8.40 2.22 -0.99
CA ILE A 75 -8.57 0.80 -1.32
C ILE A 75 -8.73 0.58 -2.82
N TYR A 76 -9.44 1.47 -3.52
CA TYR A 76 -9.56 1.41 -4.98
C TYR A 76 -8.19 1.56 -5.66
N GLY A 77 -7.31 2.40 -5.11
CA GLY A 77 -5.93 2.51 -5.60
C GLY A 77 -5.15 1.19 -5.50
N TYR A 78 -5.32 0.44 -4.41
CA TYR A 78 -4.71 -0.89 -4.25
C TYR A 78 -5.36 -1.95 -5.13
N LEU A 79 -6.69 -1.93 -5.25
CA LEU A 79 -7.44 -2.90 -6.06
C LEU A 79 -7.25 -2.71 -7.57
N HIS A 80 -6.81 -1.54 -8.04
CA HIS A 80 -6.48 -1.32 -9.46
C HIS A 80 -4.98 -1.44 -9.78
N LYS A 81 -4.15 -1.72 -8.78
CA LYS A 81 -2.71 -1.75 -8.98
C LYS A 81 -2.31 -2.92 -9.87
N ASN A 82 -1.58 -2.61 -10.95
CA ASN A 82 -1.02 -3.61 -11.86
C ASN A 82 0.33 -4.14 -11.31
N TYR A 83 0.45 -5.45 -11.17
CA TYR A 83 1.64 -6.16 -10.70
C TYR A 83 2.27 -7.08 -11.76
N GLU A 84 1.94 -6.90 -13.04
CA GLU A 84 2.44 -7.74 -14.12
C GLU A 84 3.97 -7.70 -14.24
N GLU A 85 4.57 -6.51 -14.19
CA GLU A 85 6.04 -6.37 -14.25
C GLU A 85 6.70 -7.07 -13.06
N LYS A 86 6.14 -6.92 -11.85
CA LYS A 86 6.63 -7.62 -10.66
C LYS A 86 6.58 -9.14 -10.86
N GLY A 87 5.44 -9.66 -11.34
CA GLY A 87 5.28 -11.09 -11.61
C GLY A 87 6.31 -11.59 -12.62
N PHE A 88 6.51 -10.84 -13.70
CA PHE A 88 7.52 -11.17 -14.72
C PHE A 88 8.93 -11.23 -14.12
N ASN A 89 9.35 -10.21 -13.40
CA ASN A 89 10.67 -10.14 -12.78
C ASN A 89 10.88 -11.25 -11.74
N ASP A 90 9.88 -11.52 -10.90
CA ASP A 90 9.91 -12.59 -9.90
C ASP A 90 10.13 -13.97 -10.56
N SER A 91 9.50 -14.21 -11.72
CA SER A 91 9.65 -15.48 -12.44
C SER A 91 11.05 -15.67 -13.04
N MET A 92 11.74 -14.57 -13.39
CA MET A 92 13.14 -14.60 -13.85
C MET A 92 14.10 -15.03 -12.74
N VAL A 93 13.75 -14.73 -11.48
CA VAL A 93 14.51 -15.16 -10.30
C VAL A 93 14.18 -16.61 -9.94
N LYS A 94 12.88 -16.94 -9.87
CA LYS A 94 12.42 -18.29 -9.54
C LYS A 94 11.08 -18.60 -10.23
N SER A 95 11.11 -19.56 -11.15
CA SER A 95 9.97 -19.96 -12.00
C SER A 95 9.03 -21.00 -11.38
N ASP A 96 9.19 -21.31 -10.09
CA ASP A 96 8.39 -22.30 -9.36
C ASP A 96 6.99 -21.76 -9.00
N LEU A 97 5.95 -22.57 -9.19
CA LEU A 97 4.57 -22.20 -8.88
C LEU A 97 4.36 -21.96 -7.38
N ALA A 98 5.08 -22.68 -6.50
CA ALA A 98 4.97 -22.43 -5.06
C ALA A 98 5.48 -21.03 -4.68
N PHE A 99 6.50 -20.53 -5.39
CA PHE A 99 7.01 -19.16 -5.20
C PHE A 99 6.01 -18.11 -5.68
N ARG A 100 5.33 -18.35 -6.79
CA ARG A 100 4.22 -17.52 -7.25
C ARG A 100 3.11 -17.45 -6.22
N ASP A 101 2.63 -18.60 -5.75
CA ASP A 101 1.49 -18.67 -4.82
C ASP A 101 1.81 -17.97 -3.49
N MET A 102 3.04 -18.09 -3.01
CA MET A 102 3.50 -17.37 -1.83
C MET A 102 3.44 -15.85 -2.05
N ASN A 103 3.92 -15.34 -3.18
CA ASN A 103 3.88 -13.91 -3.49
C ASN A 103 2.46 -13.39 -3.72
N MET A 104 1.58 -14.17 -4.35
CA MET A 104 0.15 -13.83 -4.47
C MET A 104 -0.49 -13.69 -3.09
N ASN A 105 -0.20 -14.62 -2.16
CA ASN A 105 -0.68 -14.52 -0.78
C ASN A 105 -0.13 -13.29 -0.05
N ILE A 106 1.11 -12.90 -0.30
CA ILE A 106 1.69 -11.65 0.25
C ILE A 106 0.90 -10.43 -0.26
N ILE A 107 0.63 -10.35 -1.57
CA ILE A 107 -0.15 -9.26 -2.15
C ILE A 107 -1.56 -9.23 -1.54
N LYS A 108 -2.23 -10.39 -1.46
CA LYS A 108 -3.56 -10.53 -0.86
C LYS A 108 -3.58 -10.04 0.59
N ASN A 109 -2.64 -10.50 1.41
CA ASN A 109 -2.56 -10.12 2.82
C ASN A 109 -2.27 -8.62 3.02
N LYS A 110 -1.42 -8.03 2.18
CA LYS A 110 -1.18 -6.58 2.20
C LYS A 110 -2.47 -5.79 1.92
N ILE A 111 -3.25 -6.19 0.92
CA ILE A 111 -4.53 -5.54 0.60
C ILE A 111 -5.55 -5.72 1.74
N LEU A 112 -5.64 -6.91 2.33
CA LEU A 112 -6.48 -7.16 3.51
C LEU A 112 -6.09 -6.30 4.72
N MET A 113 -4.80 -5.99 4.87
CA MET A 113 -4.34 -5.08 5.92
C MET A 113 -4.82 -3.64 5.66
N VAL A 114 -4.81 -3.19 4.40
CA VAL A 114 -5.34 -1.88 4.01
C VAL A 114 -6.85 -1.78 4.29
N PHE A 115 -7.63 -2.83 4.01
CA PHE A 115 -9.05 -2.88 4.40
C PHE A 115 -9.25 -2.65 5.91
N ARG A 116 -8.41 -3.27 6.76
CA ARG A 116 -8.47 -3.09 8.22
C ARG A 116 -8.12 -1.68 8.64
N GLU A 117 -7.07 -1.10 8.05
CA GLU A 117 -6.63 0.26 8.34
C GLU A 117 -7.72 1.29 8.01
N ILE A 118 -8.34 1.17 6.83
CA ILE A 118 -9.42 2.06 6.41
C ILE A 118 -10.65 1.90 7.31
N ASN A 119 -10.99 0.67 7.70
CA ASN A 119 -12.07 0.42 8.65
C ASN A 119 -11.84 1.11 10.00
N LEU A 120 -10.63 1.00 10.55
CA LEU A 120 -10.25 1.67 11.80
C LEU A 120 -10.35 3.18 11.68
N ASN A 121 -9.94 3.75 10.54
CA ASN A 121 -10.04 5.18 10.29
C ASN A 121 -11.51 5.64 10.30
N TYR A 122 -12.40 4.94 9.60
CA TYR A 122 -13.84 5.25 9.62
C TYR A 122 -14.46 5.12 11.02
N ASP A 123 -14.03 4.16 11.84
CA ASP A 123 -14.52 4.02 13.22
C ASP A 123 -14.08 5.18 14.12
N VAL A 124 -12.89 5.72 13.90
CA VAL A 124 -12.43 6.93 14.59
C VAL A 124 -13.24 8.15 14.12
N MET A 125 -13.41 8.33 12.81
CA MET A 125 -14.19 9.43 12.24
C MET A 125 -15.66 9.42 12.72
N LYS A 126 -16.28 8.24 12.75
CA LYS A 126 -17.65 8.07 13.24
C LYS A 126 -17.80 8.56 14.68
N ARG A 127 -16.90 8.14 15.57
CA ARG A 127 -16.93 8.53 16.99
C ARG A 127 -16.69 10.04 17.19
N ASP A 128 -15.84 10.65 16.37
CA ASP A 128 -15.64 12.12 16.38
C ASP A 128 -16.93 12.85 16.01
N ILE A 129 -17.60 12.42 14.93
CA ILE A 129 -18.87 13.02 14.49
C ILE A 129 -19.96 12.85 15.54
N GLU A 130 -20.10 11.66 16.15
CA GLU A 130 -21.05 11.42 17.24
C GLU A 130 -20.82 12.39 18.41
N THR A 131 -19.57 12.55 18.85
CA THR A 131 -19.22 13.46 19.95
C THR A 131 -19.52 14.93 19.61
N ARG A 132 -19.27 15.33 18.35
CA ARG A 132 -19.58 16.68 17.86
C ARG A 132 -21.08 16.91 17.73
N MET A 133 -21.84 15.92 17.29
CA MET A 133 -23.30 15.99 17.24
C MET A 133 -23.89 16.22 18.63
N ASP A 134 -23.46 15.46 19.64
CA ASP A 134 -23.92 15.62 21.03
C ASP A 134 -23.64 17.03 21.56
N THR A 135 -22.44 17.54 21.28
CA THR A 135 -22.02 18.90 21.68
C THR A 135 -22.87 19.97 20.99
N CYS A 136 -23.08 19.85 19.68
CA CYS A 136 -23.87 20.80 18.91
C CYS A 136 -25.36 20.76 19.28
N ASN A 137 -25.91 19.56 19.57
CA ASN A 137 -27.27 19.40 20.05
C ASN A 137 -27.48 20.07 21.41
N ALA A 138 -26.55 19.87 22.35
CA ALA A 138 -26.60 20.54 23.65
C ALA A 138 -26.51 22.07 23.53
N ALA A 139 -25.77 22.56 22.52
CA ALA A 139 -25.65 23.99 22.21
C ALA A 139 -26.79 24.56 21.34
N GLY A 140 -27.73 23.73 20.86
CA GLY A 140 -28.84 24.14 20.00
C GLY A 140 -28.43 24.52 18.55
N LEU A 141 -27.27 24.07 18.08
CA LEU A 141 -26.73 24.40 16.76
C LEU A 141 -27.28 23.49 15.64
N ILE A 142 -28.60 23.54 15.40
CA ILE A 142 -29.32 22.60 14.52
C ILE A 142 -28.73 22.48 13.11
N SER A 143 -28.37 23.59 12.47
CA SER A 143 -27.78 23.57 11.12
C SER A 143 -26.48 22.74 11.06
N THR A 144 -25.65 22.83 12.10
CA THR A 144 -24.40 22.05 12.17
C THR A 144 -24.66 20.57 12.45
N VAL A 145 -25.74 20.26 13.19
CA VAL A 145 -26.14 18.87 13.45
C VAL A 145 -26.57 18.20 12.15
N THR A 146 -27.38 18.87 11.34
CA THR A 146 -27.81 18.35 10.03
C THR A 146 -26.62 18.10 9.09
N GLU A 147 -25.61 18.97 9.08
CA GLU A 147 -24.39 18.73 8.30
C GLU A 147 -23.61 17.50 8.80
N LEU A 148 -23.48 17.33 10.12
CA LEU A 148 -22.84 16.17 10.72
C LEU A 148 -23.59 14.86 10.43
N GLU A 149 -24.94 14.90 10.41
CA GLU A 149 -25.78 13.77 10.02
C GLU A 149 -25.54 13.37 8.55
N ASN A 150 -25.41 14.33 7.64
CA ASN A 150 -25.07 14.06 6.25
C ASN A 150 -23.69 13.39 6.13
N GLN A 151 -22.70 13.87 6.86
CA GLN A 151 -21.36 13.24 6.88
C GLN A 151 -21.40 11.82 7.45
N MET A 152 -22.20 11.57 8.48
CA MET A 152 -22.42 10.23 9.04
C MET A 152 -23.05 9.28 8.02
N ALA A 153 -24.02 9.76 7.23
CA ALA A 153 -24.66 8.98 6.18
C ALA A 153 -23.66 8.57 5.08
N ILE A 154 -22.76 9.48 4.69
CA ILE A 154 -21.68 9.19 3.74
C ILE A 154 -20.74 8.11 4.29
N ILE A 155 -20.27 8.25 5.54
CA ILE A 155 -19.41 7.25 6.19
C ILE A 155 -20.09 5.89 6.26
N THR A 156 -21.38 5.85 6.59
CA THR A 156 -22.15 4.60 6.66
C THR A 156 -22.21 3.91 5.30
N THR A 157 -22.44 4.68 4.23
CA THR A 157 -22.45 4.17 2.85
C THR A 157 -21.07 3.63 2.47
N HIS A 158 -19.99 4.37 2.76
CA HIS A 158 -18.62 3.92 2.48
C HIS A 158 -18.26 2.65 3.24
N LYS A 159 -18.68 2.50 4.51
CA LYS A 159 -18.44 1.26 5.26
C LYS A 159 -19.16 0.06 4.66
N GLN A 160 -20.40 0.23 4.19
CA GLN A 160 -21.14 -0.84 3.54
C GLN A 160 -20.46 -1.30 2.24
N GLU A 161 -20.02 -0.35 1.41
CA GLU A 161 -19.25 -0.64 0.20
C GLU A 161 -17.92 -1.34 0.54
N LEU A 162 -17.20 -0.85 1.55
CA LEU A 162 -15.93 -1.44 1.97
C LEU A 162 -16.10 -2.90 2.44
N GLU A 163 -17.16 -3.19 3.17
CA GLU A 163 -17.50 -4.56 3.58
C GLU A 163 -17.82 -5.45 2.37
N GLN A 164 -18.53 -4.92 1.37
CA GLN A 164 -18.81 -5.65 0.14
C GLN A 164 -17.52 -5.97 -0.63
N LEU A 165 -16.68 -4.96 -0.86
CA LEU A 165 -15.39 -5.11 -1.51
C LEU A 165 -14.50 -6.12 -0.78
N GLU A 166 -14.46 -6.08 0.56
CA GLU A 166 -13.65 -7.01 1.34
C GLU A 166 -14.18 -8.46 1.21
N ARG A 167 -15.50 -8.65 1.19
CA ARG A 167 -16.10 -9.99 0.98
C ARG A 167 -15.76 -10.54 -0.40
N GLU A 168 -15.95 -9.73 -1.44
CA GLU A 168 -15.66 -10.12 -2.83
C GLU A 168 -14.17 -10.46 -2.99
N PHE A 169 -13.28 -9.62 -2.45
CA PHE A 169 -11.83 -9.84 -2.50
C PHE A 169 -11.38 -11.09 -1.73
N LYS A 170 -12.06 -11.47 -0.65
CA LYS A 170 -11.75 -12.71 0.08
C LYS A 170 -12.24 -13.96 -0.64
N ALA A 171 -13.39 -13.86 -1.31
CA ALA A 171 -14.08 -14.98 -1.93
C ALA A 171 -13.37 -15.49 -3.19
N ASP A 172 -12.85 -14.58 -4.03
CA ASP A 172 -12.24 -14.96 -5.31
C ASP A 172 -10.93 -14.22 -5.58
N ASP A 173 -9.83 -14.97 -5.54
CA ASP A 173 -8.50 -14.48 -5.89
C ASP A 173 -8.39 -14.11 -7.38
N GLN A 174 -9.21 -14.72 -8.23
CA GLN A 174 -9.25 -14.46 -9.66
C GLN A 174 -10.07 -13.23 -10.01
N ALA A 175 -10.77 -12.59 -9.07
CA ALA A 175 -11.56 -11.39 -9.35
C ALA A 175 -10.76 -10.08 -9.20
N SER A 176 -9.56 -10.13 -8.63
CA SER A 176 -8.79 -8.92 -8.33
C SER A 176 -7.68 -8.66 -9.36
N VAL A 177 -7.67 -7.45 -9.93
CA VAL A 177 -6.63 -6.97 -10.86
C VAL A 177 -5.21 -7.20 -10.31
N PRO A 178 -4.90 -6.97 -9.02
CA PRO A 178 -3.55 -7.13 -8.50
C PRO A 178 -3.06 -8.57 -8.55
N LEU A 179 -3.91 -9.53 -8.21
CA LEU A 179 -3.55 -10.96 -8.21
C LEU A 179 -3.52 -11.53 -9.63
N GLN A 180 -4.49 -11.15 -10.48
CA GLN A 180 -4.53 -11.56 -11.88
C GLN A 180 -3.32 -11.04 -12.67
N SER A 181 -3.03 -9.74 -12.57
CA SER A 181 -1.90 -9.14 -13.29
C SER A 181 -0.57 -9.74 -12.86
N TYR A 182 -0.38 -9.96 -11.55
CA TYR A 182 0.79 -10.66 -11.03
C TYR A 182 0.94 -12.08 -11.63
N ASN A 183 -0.14 -12.89 -11.58
CA ASN A 183 -0.13 -14.24 -12.12
C ASN A 183 0.16 -14.24 -13.63
N CYS A 184 -0.46 -13.32 -14.38
CA CYS A 184 -0.22 -13.15 -15.82
C CYS A 184 1.26 -12.86 -16.11
N GLY A 185 1.84 -11.87 -15.43
CA GLY A 185 3.26 -11.51 -15.57
C GLY A 185 4.19 -12.66 -15.22
N PHE A 186 3.90 -13.38 -14.14
CA PHE A 186 4.67 -14.55 -13.74
C PHE A 186 4.67 -15.64 -14.80
N LEU A 187 3.49 -16.03 -15.30
CA LEU A 187 3.36 -17.04 -16.36
C LEU A 187 4.05 -16.60 -17.65
N ARG A 188 3.97 -15.32 -18.01
CA ARG A 188 4.67 -14.74 -19.17
C ARG A 188 6.19 -14.90 -19.05
N GLY A 189 6.75 -14.67 -17.88
CA GLY A 189 8.18 -14.85 -17.68
C GLY A 189 8.61 -16.32 -17.63
N VAL A 190 7.83 -17.22 -17.00
CA VAL A 190 8.09 -18.66 -17.09
C VAL A 190 8.12 -19.16 -18.55
N ALA A 191 7.15 -18.73 -19.36
CA ALA A 191 7.11 -19.06 -20.78
C ALA A 191 8.34 -18.53 -21.53
N THR A 192 8.80 -17.32 -21.20
CA THR A 192 10.00 -16.72 -21.79
C THR A 192 11.27 -17.53 -21.46
N ILE A 193 11.42 -17.99 -20.22
CA ILE A 193 12.54 -18.87 -19.82
C ILE A 193 12.49 -20.19 -20.58
N ALA A 194 11.30 -20.78 -20.72
CA ALA A 194 11.11 -22.04 -21.45
C ALA A 194 11.46 -21.93 -22.94
N MET A 195 11.15 -20.79 -23.57
CA MET A 195 11.46 -20.52 -24.98
C MET A 195 12.93 -20.16 -25.23
N THR A 196 13.58 -19.49 -24.28
CA THR A 196 15.00 -19.10 -24.39
C THR A 196 15.96 -20.21 -23.97
N SER A 197 15.49 -21.17 -23.18
CA SER A 197 16.26 -22.36 -22.82
C SER A 197 16.48 -23.23 -24.07
N PRO A 198 17.74 -23.48 -24.49
CA PRO A 198 18.02 -24.38 -25.59
C PRO A 198 17.51 -25.77 -25.19
N GLN A 199 16.58 -26.32 -25.96
CA GLN A 199 16.10 -27.70 -25.82
C GLN A 199 17.30 -28.64 -25.61
N ARG A 200 17.33 -29.33 -24.46
CA ARG A 200 18.15 -30.53 -24.28
C ARG A 200 17.74 -31.50 -25.38
N LYS A 201 18.59 -31.62 -26.42
CA LYS A 201 18.45 -32.62 -27.48
C LYS A 201 18.27 -34.01 -26.84
N ALA A 202 17.11 -34.64 -27.03
CA ALA A 202 16.95 -36.08 -27.03
C ALA A 202 15.57 -36.48 -27.57
N MET A 203 15.40 -36.40 -28.90
CA MET A 203 14.56 -37.37 -29.59
C MET A 203 15.51 -38.42 -30.18
N PRO A 204 15.46 -39.70 -29.77
CA PRO A 204 16.14 -40.75 -30.50
C PRO A 204 15.48 -40.86 -31.88
N GLN A 205 16.24 -40.56 -32.94
CA GLN A 205 15.91 -41.06 -34.27
C GLN A 205 15.98 -42.59 -34.19
N THR A 206 14.83 -43.25 -34.24
CA THR A 206 14.78 -44.68 -34.55
C THR A 206 15.13 -44.84 -36.04
N ASN A 207 16.43 -44.95 -36.32
CA ASN A 207 16.93 -45.61 -37.50
C ASN A 207 16.54 -47.08 -37.40
N ASN A 208 15.46 -47.49 -38.07
CA ASN A 208 15.28 -48.91 -38.39
C ASN A 208 15.67 -49.15 -39.84
N ALA A 209 16.82 -49.81 -39.95
CA ALA A 209 17.42 -50.34 -41.16
C ALA A 209 16.47 -51.28 -41.90
N GLN A 210 16.42 -51.15 -43.22
CA GLN A 210 16.15 -52.30 -44.10
C GLN A 210 17.45 -53.13 -44.23
N PRO A 211 17.31 -54.45 -44.42
CA PRO A 211 17.95 -55.02 -45.60
C PRO A 211 17.03 -55.93 -46.42
N LEU A 212 17.46 -56.09 -47.68
CA LEU A 212 16.81 -56.70 -48.83
C LEU A 212 16.46 -58.20 -48.73
N SER A 213 15.50 -58.55 -49.59
CA SER A 213 15.38 -59.76 -50.42
C SER A 213 14.62 -60.98 -49.90
N GLN A 214 13.40 -61.16 -50.44
CA GLN A 214 12.99 -62.45 -50.99
C GLN A 214 12.06 -62.21 -52.19
N GLN A 215 12.59 -62.50 -53.37
CA GLN A 215 11.86 -62.53 -54.64
C GLN A 215 11.92 -63.97 -55.13
N ARG A 216 10.77 -64.66 -55.19
CA ARG A 216 10.38 -65.58 -56.28
C ARG A 216 9.08 -66.32 -55.96
N ALA A 217 8.03 -65.96 -56.69
CA ALA A 217 6.98 -66.89 -57.10
C ALA A 217 6.30 -66.29 -58.34
N THR A 218 6.71 -66.72 -59.53
CA THR A 218 5.87 -66.89 -60.73
C THR A 218 6.67 -67.61 -61.84
N ALA A 219 6.04 -68.68 -62.34
CA ALA A 219 6.30 -69.47 -63.56
C ALA A 219 7.65 -70.18 -63.71
#